data_AF-A0A167JRI1-F1
#
_entry.id   AF-A0A167JRI1-F1
#
_cell.length_a   1.000
_cell.length_b   1.000
_cell.length_c   1.000
_cell.angle_alpha   90.00
_cell.angle_beta   90.00
_cell.angle_gamma   90.00
#
_symmetry.space_group_name_H-M   'P 1'
#
loop_
_entity.id
_entity.type
_entity.pdbx_description
1 polymer ?
#
loop_
_entity_poly.entity_id
_entity_poly.type
_entity_poly.pdbx_seq_one_letter_code
_entity_poly.pdbx_strand_id
1 'polypeptide(L)'
;MIRTLTAALATLALPIPAIAQDAPSPNQIVAEASADEWGAIPAEDLLVMMLAPDRDGEPRKVVIQLMPEPFSQGWVANIRTLARAGWYDGISVNRVQDNYVVQWGDPNYDNPEAEGAAKSLPEGLRVMEESDYVAPFEIQPLYPVTATQRMSAVADLIERGGMPDLPQVRQIIERQQGDSYAVETMMIKGWPFGAGAGEGSSEVVWPVHCYGMVGVGRGMSPDTGSGAELYTVIGHAPRHLDRNIALVGRIVSGMEHLSSLPRGSGALGFYTSEETDERTPIRSIRVASDLPAAEQPRFEYLSTESETFARYAEARANRRDPFFIVPAGGADICNIPVPVRTSPAD
;
A
#
# COMPACT_ATOMS: atom_id res chain seq x y z
N MET A 1 45.48 40.19 -61.19
CA MET A 1 45.94 40.34 -59.79
C MET A 1 44.83 41.04 -59.00
N ILE A 2 44.51 40.52 -57.80
CA ILE A 2 43.74 41.15 -56.69
C ILE A 2 42.21 41.15 -56.88
N ARG A 3 41.34 40.73 -55.95
CA ARG A 3 41.33 39.87 -54.74
C ARG A 3 39.84 39.71 -54.41
N THR A 4 39.31 38.49 -54.36
CA THR A 4 37.96 38.19 -53.87
C THR A 4 37.96 38.29 -52.34
N LEU A 5 37.18 39.22 -51.75
CA LEU A 5 36.94 39.28 -50.31
C LEU A 5 35.78 38.33 -49.96
N THR A 6 36.09 37.21 -49.31
CA THR A 6 35.10 36.37 -48.66
C THR A 6 34.88 36.90 -47.24
N ALA A 7 33.73 37.53 -46.99
CA ALA A 7 33.35 37.95 -45.63
C ALA A 7 32.90 36.71 -44.83
N ALA A 8 33.72 36.28 -43.88
CA ALA A 8 33.37 35.24 -42.92
C ALA A 8 32.49 35.84 -41.82
N LEU A 9 31.19 35.54 -41.84
CA LEU A 9 30.27 35.84 -40.75
C LEU A 9 30.53 34.83 -39.62
N ALA A 10 31.31 35.21 -38.61
CA ALA A 10 31.47 34.44 -37.39
C ALA A 10 30.25 34.66 -36.50
N THR A 11 29.28 33.74 -36.53
CA THR A 11 28.20 33.68 -35.55
C THR A 11 28.78 33.29 -34.19
N LEU A 12 28.96 34.26 -33.29
CA LEU A 12 29.18 33.98 -31.87
C LEU A 12 27.91 33.33 -31.29
N ALA A 13 27.93 32.01 -31.12
CA ALA A 13 26.98 31.33 -30.25
C ALA A 13 27.34 31.67 -28.80
N LEU A 14 26.54 32.54 -28.17
CA LEU A 14 26.64 32.77 -26.73
C LEU A 14 26.22 31.47 -26.01
N PRO A 15 27.05 30.91 -25.12
CA PRO A 15 26.62 29.78 -24.29
C PRO A 15 25.54 30.28 -23.34
N ILE A 16 24.31 29.85 -23.56
CA ILE A 16 23.25 29.99 -22.57
C ILE A 16 23.68 29.12 -21.38
N PRO A 17 23.86 29.67 -20.17
CA PRO A 17 24.11 28.83 -19.00
C PRO A 17 22.94 27.87 -18.88
N ALA A 18 23.20 26.57 -18.96
CA ALA A 18 22.23 25.55 -18.60
C ALA A 18 21.94 25.76 -17.11
N ILE A 19 20.79 26.37 -16.80
CA ILE A 19 20.24 26.32 -15.46
C ILE A 19 20.01 24.83 -15.24
N ALA A 20 20.76 24.23 -14.30
CA ALA A 20 20.52 22.87 -13.88
C ALA A 20 19.05 22.78 -13.48
N GLN A 21 18.26 22.04 -14.25
CA GLN A 21 16.85 21.85 -13.95
C GLN A 21 16.78 21.10 -12.63
N ASP A 22 16.11 21.68 -11.63
CA ASP A 22 15.94 21.05 -10.32
C ASP A 22 15.35 19.64 -10.51
N ALA A 23 15.88 18.66 -9.77
CA ALA A 23 15.38 17.30 -9.82
C ALA A 23 13.88 17.29 -9.44
N PRO A 24 13.01 16.59 -10.21
CA PRO A 24 11.58 16.61 -9.95
C PRO A 24 11.26 15.91 -8.62
N SER A 25 10.28 16.45 -7.90
CA SER A 25 9.72 15.79 -6.72
C SER A 25 8.96 14.51 -7.11
N PRO A 26 8.77 13.55 -6.19
CA PRO A 26 7.99 12.34 -6.45
C PRO A 26 6.59 12.61 -7.02
N ASN A 27 5.89 13.65 -6.53
CA ASN A 27 4.56 14.00 -7.04
C ASN A 27 4.60 14.57 -8.47
N GLN A 28 5.66 15.31 -8.82
CA GLN A 28 5.86 15.78 -10.20
C GLN A 28 6.13 14.61 -11.13
N ILE A 29 6.95 13.64 -10.72
CA ILE A 29 7.21 12.42 -11.49
C ILE A 29 5.91 11.65 -11.75
N VAL A 30 5.07 11.45 -10.72
CA VAL A 30 3.78 10.78 -10.88
C VAL A 30 2.84 11.55 -11.81
N ALA A 31 2.87 12.88 -11.78
CA ALA A 31 2.05 13.72 -12.66
C ALA A 31 2.49 13.65 -14.14
N GLU A 32 3.73 13.24 -14.42
CA GLU A 32 4.24 13.00 -15.78
C GLU A 32 3.83 11.63 -16.35
N ALA A 33 3.28 10.73 -15.53
CA ALA A 33 2.88 9.40 -15.96
C ALA A 33 1.87 9.45 -17.11
N SER A 34 2.17 8.73 -18.18
CA SER A 34 1.27 8.51 -19.32
C SER A 34 0.03 7.73 -18.91
N ALA A 35 -1.06 7.87 -19.66
CA ALA A 35 -2.33 7.23 -19.31
C ALA A 35 -2.26 5.69 -19.31
N ASP A 36 -1.43 5.10 -20.18
CA ASP A 36 -1.22 3.65 -20.28
C ASP A 36 -0.38 3.06 -19.14
N GLU A 37 0.30 3.90 -18.35
CA GLU A 37 0.97 3.47 -17.11
C GLU A 37 -0.01 3.32 -15.93
N TRP A 38 -1.27 3.74 -16.06
CA TRP A 38 -2.27 3.59 -15.02
C TRP A 38 -3.14 2.33 -15.25
N GLY A 39 -3.07 1.40 -14.31
CA GLY A 39 -3.89 0.19 -14.31
C GLY A 39 -5.20 0.42 -13.58
N ALA A 40 -6.33 0.16 -14.25
CA ALA A 40 -7.65 0.21 -13.62
C ALA A 40 -7.78 -0.83 -12.49
N ILE A 41 -8.42 -0.45 -11.40
CA ILE A 41 -8.78 -1.36 -10.30
C ILE A 41 -10.21 -1.87 -10.57
N PRO A 42 -10.42 -3.19 -10.72
CA PRO A 42 -11.75 -3.73 -10.95
C PRO A 42 -12.74 -3.37 -9.83
N ALA A 43 -13.99 -3.04 -10.19
CA ALA A 43 -15.02 -2.76 -9.19
C ALA A 43 -15.33 -3.97 -8.28
N GLU A 44 -15.13 -5.21 -8.78
CA GLU A 44 -15.24 -6.45 -7.99
C GLU A 44 -14.15 -6.56 -6.89
N ASP A 45 -13.06 -5.81 -7.05
CA ASP A 45 -11.95 -5.73 -6.09
C ASP A 45 -12.07 -4.51 -5.17
N LEU A 46 -13.14 -3.73 -5.24
CA LEU A 46 -13.36 -2.58 -4.37
C LEU A 46 -14.50 -2.85 -3.37
N LEU A 47 -14.28 -2.53 -2.10
CA LEU A 47 -15.32 -2.38 -1.10
C LEU A 47 -15.58 -0.90 -0.84
N VAL A 48 -16.85 -0.53 -0.79
CA VAL A 48 -17.31 0.79 -0.34
C VAL A 48 -17.86 0.64 1.07
N MET A 49 -17.14 1.20 2.04
CA MET A 49 -17.56 1.27 3.43
C MET A 49 -18.12 2.66 3.72
N MET A 50 -19.37 2.70 4.15
CA MET A 50 -20.02 3.92 4.62
C MET A 50 -20.04 3.92 6.14
N LEU A 51 -19.32 4.87 6.75
CA LEU A 51 -19.39 5.11 8.19
C LEU A 51 -20.61 5.98 8.51
N ALA A 52 -20.99 6.07 9.78
CA ALA A 52 -21.89 7.13 10.23
C ALA A 52 -21.34 8.50 9.81
N PRO A 53 -22.18 9.52 9.58
CA PRO A 53 -21.69 10.87 9.29
C PRO A 53 -20.75 11.39 10.38
N ASP A 54 -19.94 12.39 10.05
CA ASP A 54 -19.18 13.10 11.07
C ASP A 54 -20.07 14.04 11.90
N ARG A 55 -19.46 14.82 12.80
CA ARG A 55 -20.18 15.75 13.69
C ARG A 55 -20.94 16.84 12.93
N ASP A 56 -20.49 17.18 11.73
CA ASP A 56 -21.05 18.24 10.89
C ASP A 56 -22.12 17.66 9.93
N GLY A 57 -22.32 16.34 9.95
CA GLY A 57 -23.29 15.61 9.14
C GLY A 57 -22.74 15.18 7.78
N GLU A 58 -21.44 15.36 7.53
CA GLU A 58 -20.83 15.01 6.25
C GLU A 58 -20.67 13.49 6.11
N PRO A 59 -20.90 12.94 4.91
CA PRO A 59 -20.76 11.52 4.68
C PRO A 59 -19.30 11.09 4.76
N ARG A 60 -19.03 10.04 5.54
CA ARG A 60 -17.71 9.42 5.65
C ARG A 60 -17.66 8.14 4.83
N LYS A 61 -16.94 8.18 3.70
CA LYS A 61 -16.80 7.06 2.77
C LYS A 61 -15.35 6.58 2.74
N VAL A 62 -15.16 5.30 2.96
CA VAL A 62 -13.86 4.63 2.85
C VAL A 62 -13.93 3.64 1.68
N VAL A 63 -12.89 3.61 0.86
CA VAL A 63 -12.78 2.65 -0.24
C VAL A 63 -11.59 1.74 0.02
N ILE A 64 -11.86 0.43 0.02
CA ILE A 64 -10.87 -0.61 0.27
C ILE A 64 -10.65 -1.37 -1.04
N GLN A 65 -9.42 -1.48 -1.50
CA GLN A 65 -9.05 -2.40 -2.56
C GLN A 65 -8.68 -3.76 -1.95
N LEU A 66 -9.30 -4.83 -2.43
CA LEU A 66 -9.02 -6.21 -2.06
C LEU A 66 -7.75 -6.71 -2.76
N MET A 67 -7.06 -7.64 -2.10
CA MET A 67 -5.82 -8.24 -2.57
C MET A 67 -6.06 -9.07 -3.84
N PRO A 68 -5.23 -8.90 -4.90
CA PRO A 68 -5.35 -9.68 -6.12
C PRO A 68 -4.83 -11.11 -5.93
N GLU A 69 -5.24 -11.99 -6.85
CA GLU A 69 -4.69 -13.35 -6.92
C GLU A 69 -3.16 -13.34 -7.08
N PRO A 70 -2.47 -14.32 -6.46
CA PRO A 70 -3.00 -15.47 -5.72
C PRO A 70 -3.11 -15.26 -4.19
N PHE A 71 -2.86 -14.05 -3.69
CA PHE A 71 -2.69 -13.83 -2.26
C PHE A 71 -4.03 -13.70 -1.52
N SER A 72 -4.16 -14.39 -0.39
CA SER A 72 -5.29 -14.24 0.54
C SER A 72 -6.69 -14.49 -0.03
N GLN A 73 -6.79 -15.29 -1.10
CA GLN A 73 -8.03 -15.47 -1.87
C GLN A 73 -9.15 -16.21 -1.11
N GLY A 74 -8.80 -17.01 -0.10
CA GLY A 74 -9.77 -17.60 0.84
C GLY A 74 -10.54 -16.51 1.59
N TRP A 75 -9.82 -15.61 2.26
CA TRP A 75 -10.42 -14.48 2.98
C TRP A 75 -11.10 -13.48 2.05
N VAL A 76 -10.50 -13.13 0.90
CA VAL A 76 -11.12 -12.22 -0.07
C VAL A 76 -12.49 -12.73 -0.53
N ALA A 77 -12.61 -14.04 -0.78
CA ALA A 77 -13.91 -14.63 -1.12
C ALA A 77 -14.91 -14.59 0.03
N ASN A 78 -14.48 -14.85 1.27
CA ASN A 78 -15.34 -14.72 2.45
C ASN A 78 -15.81 -13.28 2.64
N ILE A 79 -14.93 -12.29 2.49
CA ILE A 79 -15.25 -10.86 2.62
C ILE A 79 -16.30 -10.44 1.59
N ARG A 80 -16.17 -10.90 0.34
CA ARG A 80 -17.22 -10.67 -0.69
C ARG A 80 -18.55 -11.30 -0.29
N THR A 81 -18.54 -12.54 0.22
CA THR A 81 -19.74 -13.22 0.72
C THR A 81 -20.39 -12.46 1.87
N LEU A 82 -19.59 -12.00 2.85
CA LEU A 82 -20.06 -11.23 4.00
C LEU A 82 -20.65 -9.87 3.57
N ALA A 83 -19.99 -9.15 2.66
CA ALA A 83 -20.48 -7.89 2.13
C ALA A 83 -21.79 -8.06 1.36
N ARG A 84 -21.90 -9.08 0.51
CA ARG A 84 -23.11 -9.42 -0.25
C ARG A 84 -24.27 -9.87 0.63
N ALA A 85 -23.97 -10.54 1.75
CA ALA A 85 -24.94 -10.91 2.75
C ALA A 85 -25.37 -9.74 3.67
N GLY A 86 -24.77 -8.55 3.52
CA GLY A 86 -25.00 -7.42 4.42
C GLY A 86 -24.52 -7.68 5.86
N TRP A 87 -23.61 -8.63 6.06
CA TRP A 87 -23.15 -9.01 7.40
C TRP A 87 -22.44 -7.85 8.11
N TYR A 88 -21.72 -7.01 7.37
CA TYR A 88 -21.07 -5.83 7.94
C TYR A 88 -22.03 -4.68 8.28
N ASP A 89 -23.32 -4.78 8.01
CA ASP A 89 -24.26 -3.70 8.30
C ASP A 89 -24.51 -3.58 9.81
N GLY A 90 -24.36 -2.36 10.32
CA GLY A 90 -24.62 -2.03 11.72
C GLY A 90 -23.52 -2.47 12.69
N ILE A 91 -22.39 -2.98 12.18
CA ILE A 91 -21.20 -3.21 13.01
C ILE A 91 -20.51 -1.87 13.34
N SER A 92 -19.41 -1.90 14.07
CA SER A 92 -18.68 -0.68 14.43
C SER A 92 -17.17 -0.84 14.38
N VAL A 93 -16.47 0.30 14.35
CA VAL A 93 -15.08 0.38 14.79
C VAL A 93 -15.07 0.17 16.30
N ASN A 94 -14.43 -0.90 16.76
CA ASN A 94 -14.48 -1.34 18.17
C ASN A 94 -13.17 -1.07 18.91
N ARG A 95 -12.08 -0.88 18.17
CA ARG A 95 -10.73 -0.79 18.70
C ARG A 95 -9.89 0.17 17.88
N VAL A 96 -9.25 1.11 18.56
CA VAL A 96 -8.33 2.09 17.96
C VAL A 96 -7.10 2.18 18.84
N GLN A 97 -6.01 1.57 18.39
CA GLN A 97 -4.72 1.61 19.08
C GLN A 97 -3.79 2.60 18.38
N ASP A 98 -3.27 3.55 19.16
CA ASP A 98 -2.41 4.60 18.63
C ASP A 98 -1.18 4.02 17.93
N ASN A 99 -0.84 4.62 16.79
CA ASN A 99 0.31 4.25 15.96
C ASN A 99 0.38 2.74 15.60
N TYR A 100 -0.77 2.05 15.58
CA TYR A 100 -0.86 0.62 15.30
C TYR A 100 -2.01 0.34 14.33
N VAL A 101 -3.20 0.02 14.82
CA VAL A 101 -4.35 -0.36 13.98
C VAL A 101 -5.66 0.22 14.49
N VAL A 102 -6.58 0.42 13.53
CA VAL A 102 -8.01 0.57 13.77
C VAL A 102 -8.69 -0.72 13.35
N GLN A 103 -9.49 -1.32 14.22
CA GLN A 103 -10.16 -2.59 13.99
C GLN A 103 -11.68 -2.44 14.11
N TRP A 104 -12.38 -3.08 13.18
CA TRP A 104 -13.83 -3.09 13.08
C TRP A 104 -14.36 -4.51 12.85
N GLY A 105 -15.63 -4.68 13.19
CA GLY A 105 -16.32 -5.95 13.15
C GLY A 105 -17.46 -5.97 14.18
N ASP A 106 -17.96 -7.15 14.49
CA ASP A 106 -19.07 -7.27 15.43
C ASP A 106 -18.63 -6.81 16.84
N PRO A 107 -19.31 -5.85 17.48
CA PRO A 107 -18.92 -5.32 18.79
C PRO A 107 -18.85 -6.35 19.92
N ASN A 108 -19.44 -7.53 19.72
CA ASN A 108 -19.46 -8.62 20.69
C ASN A 108 -18.47 -9.75 20.37
N TYR A 109 -17.80 -9.73 19.22
CA TYR A 109 -16.85 -10.76 18.83
C TYR A 109 -15.47 -10.49 19.43
N ASP A 110 -14.93 -11.46 20.17
CA ASP A 110 -13.58 -11.43 20.77
C ASP A 110 -13.25 -10.09 21.45
N ASN A 111 -14.27 -9.45 22.02
CA ASN A 111 -14.19 -8.16 22.68
C ASN A 111 -14.25 -8.38 24.20
N PRO A 112 -13.14 -8.15 24.92
CA PRO A 112 -13.12 -8.34 26.37
C PRO A 112 -14.04 -7.36 27.12
N GLU A 113 -14.49 -6.29 26.46
CA GLU A 113 -15.37 -5.25 27.01
C GLU A 113 -16.87 -5.52 26.72
N ALA A 114 -17.22 -6.60 26.02
CA ALA A 114 -18.59 -6.88 25.59
C ALA A 114 -19.24 -8.06 26.33
N GLU A 115 -20.54 -7.94 26.61
CA GLU A 115 -21.35 -8.99 27.26
C GLU A 115 -22.41 -9.60 26.33
N GLY A 116 -22.53 -9.08 25.09
CA GLY A 116 -23.52 -9.52 24.12
C GLY A 116 -23.13 -10.80 23.38
N ALA A 117 -24.10 -11.39 22.68
CA ALA A 117 -23.83 -12.51 21.78
C ALA A 117 -23.27 -12.01 20.45
N ALA A 118 -22.28 -12.74 19.92
CA ALA A 118 -21.69 -12.42 18.63
C ALA A 118 -22.68 -12.66 17.48
N LYS A 119 -22.61 -11.82 16.44
CA LYS A 119 -23.41 -11.94 15.22
C LYS A 119 -23.05 -13.25 14.49
N SER A 120 -24.06 -14.03 14.13
CA SER A 120 -23.82 -15.30 13.43
C SER A 120 -23.19 -15.08 12.05
N LEU A 121 -22.20 -15.90 11.71
CA LEU A 121 -21.59 -15.91 10.40
C LEU A 121 -22.49 -16.67 9.39
N PRO A 122 -22.51 -16.26 8.11
CA PRO A 122 -23.14 -17.05 7.05
C PRO A 122 -22.53 -18.46 6.94
N GLU A 123 -23.33 -19.43 6.52
CA GLU A 123 -22.83 -20.78 6.21
C GLU A 123 -21.94 -20.78 4.96
N GLY A 124 -21.03 -21.75 4.86
CA GLY A 124 -20.20 -21.97 3.67
C GLY A 124 -19.00 -21.03 3.52
N LEU A 125 -18.67 -20.24 4.54
CA LEU A 125 -17.38 -19.53 4.57
C LEU A 125 -16.22 -20.52 4.54
N ARG A 126 -15.18 -20.17 3.80
CA ARG A 126 -13.93 -20.93 3.73
C ARG A 126 -13.19 -20.82 5.06
N VAL A 127 -12.50 -21.88 5.43
CA VAL A 127 -11.57 -21.91 6.56
C VAL A 127 -10.17 -22.00 5.97
N MET A 128 -9.31 -21.08 6.38
CA MET A 128 -7.94 -20.96 5.89
C MET A 128 -6.98 -21.50 6.95
N GLU A 129 -5.81 -21.95 6.50
CA GLU A 129 -4.72 -22.41 7.36
C GLU A 129 -3.65 -21.32 7.52
N GLU A 130 -2.78 -21.44 8.52
CA GLU A 130 -1.67 -20.49 8.70
C GLU A 130 -0.67 -20.52 7.54
N SER A 131 -0.63 -21.63 6.80
CA SER A 131 0.13 -21.76 5.55
C SER A 131 -0.36 -20.81 4.44
N ASP A 132 -1.61 -20.35 4.50
CA ASP A 132 -2.20 -19.42 3.53
C ASP A 132 -1.74 -17.95 3.72
N TYR A 133 -0.96 -17.65 4.77
CA TYR A 133 -0.37 -16.31 4.96
C TYR A 133 0.75 -15.99 3.96
N VAL A 134 1.28 -16.99 3.26
CA VAL A 134 2.35 -16.86 2.28
C VAL A 134 1.98 -17.55 0.98
N ALA A 135 2.66 -17.20 -0.11
CA ALA A 135 2.58 -17.93 -1.38
C ALA A 135 3.97 -18.38 -1.84
N PRO A 136 4.08 -19.46 -2.63
CA PRO A 136 5.35 -19.84 -3.27
C PRO A 136 5.94 -18.70 -4.11
N PHE A 137 7.26 -18.54 -4.09
CA PHE A 137 7.97 -17.51 -4.86
C PHE A 137 7.85 -17.67 -6.39
N GLU A 138 7.52 -18.88 -6.88
CA GLU A 138 7.43 -19.22 -8.32
C GLU A 138 6.34 -18.45 -9.10
N ILE A 139 5.62 -17.56 -8.45
CA ILE A 139 4.51 -16.79 -9.01
C ILE A 139 5.04 -15.51 -9.68
N GLN A 140 5.41 -15.67 -10.97
CA GLN A 140 5.64 -14.63 -12.01
C GLN A 140 6.96 -13.84 -11.98
N PRO A 141 7.44 -13.26 -13.12
CA PRO A 141 8.69 -12.52 -13.17
C PRO A 141 8.58 -11.23 -12.36
N LEU A 142 9.03 -11.32 -11.12
CA LEU A 142 9.11 -10.21 -10.19
C LEU A 142 10.16 -9.22 -10.75
N TYR A 143 9.78 -7.95 -10.92
CA TYR A 143 10.74 -6.86 -11.02
C TYR A 143 10.99 -6.36 -9.60
N PRO A 144 12.08 -6.78 -8.93
CA PRO A 144 12.33 -6.31 -7.59
C PRO A 144 12.57 -4.80 -7.68
N VAL A 145 11.83 -3.99 -6.91
CA VAL A 145 12.12 -2.55 -6.77
C VAL A 145 13.59 -2.36 -6.35
N THR A 146 14.12 -3.29 -5.55
CA THR A 146 15.53 -3.33 -5.18
C THR A 146 16.46 -3.57 -6.38
N ALA A 147 16.07 -4.30 -7.42
CA ALA A 147 16.90 -4.49 -8.62
C ALA A 147 16.94 -3.24 -9.49
N THR A 148 15.80 -2.56 -9.65
CA THR A 148 15.75 -1.27 -10.37
C THR A 148 16.48 -0.17 -9.62
N GLN A 149 16.35 -0.10 -8.28
CA GLN A 149 17.15 0.79 -7.42
C GLN A 149 18.65 0.46 -7.48
N ARG A 150 19.02 -0.82 -7.59
CA ARG A 150 20.42 -1.27 -7.75
C ARG A 150 21.00 -0.78 -9.07
N MET A 151 20.24 -0.93 -10.16
CA MET A 151 20.67 -0.49 -11.49
C MET A 151 20.71 1.04 -11.61
N SER A 152 19.74 1.77 -11.03
CA SER A 152 19.73 3.23 -11.08
C SER A 152 20.83 3.86 -10.22
N ALA A 153 21.12 3.32 -9.03
CA ALA A 153 22.20 3.82 -8.18
C ALA A 153 23.60 3.59 -8.79
N VAL A 154 23.79 2.46 -9.49
CA VAL A 154 25.02 2.21 -10.25
C VAL A 154 25.09 3.11 -11.50
N ALA A 155 23.97 3.31 -12.20
CA ALA A 155 23.90 4.20 -13.36
C ALA A 155 24.17 5.67 -13.00
N ASP A 156 23.59 6.19 -11.92
CA ASP A 156 23.85 7.54 -11.39
C ASP A 156 25.34 7.74 -11.06
N LEU A 157 26.00 6.72 -10.51
CA LEU A 157 27.42 6.80 -10.20
C LEU A 157 28.28 6.89 -11.48
N ILE A 158 27.89 6.14 -12.52
CA ILE A 158 28.51 6.15 -13.84
C ILE A 158 28.29 7.49 -14.55
N GLU A 159 27.06 8.03 -14.53
CA GLU A 159 26.72 9.32 -15.14
C GLU A 159 27.44 10.50 -14.50
N ARG A 160 27.74 10.43 -13.19
CA ARG A 160 28.57 11.41 -12.49
C ARG A 160 30.07 11.26 -12.76
N GLY A 161 30.47 10.39 -13.70
CA GLY A 161 31.85 10.17 -14.12
C GLY A 161 32.64 9.23 -13.20
N GLY A 162 31.97 8.51 -12.29
CA GLY A 162 32.59 7.48 -11.46
C GLY A 162 32.59 6.13 -12.16
N MET A 163 33.75 5.45 -12.24
CA MET A 163 33.74 3.99 -12.34
C MET A 163 33.68 3.46 -10.91
N PRO A 164 32.54 2.90 -10.44
CA PRO A 164 32.50 2.32 -9.11
C PRO A 164 33.53 1.20 -9.00
N ASP A 165 34.30 1.18 -7.92
CA ASP A 165 35.02 -0.03 -7.54
C ASP A 165 34.05 -1.06 -6.94
N LEU A 166 34.47 -2.34 -6.91
CA LEU A 166 33.65 -3.42 -6.38
C LEU A 166 33.17 -3.18 -4.93
N PRO A 167 33.99 -2.60 -4.02
CA PRO A 167 33.53 -2.19 -2.70
C PRO A 167 32.39 -1.16 -2.70
N GLN A 168 32.43 -0.15 -3.59
CA GLN A 168 31.37 0.85 -3.72
C GLN A 168 30.07 0.24 -4.27
N VAL A 169 30.16 -0.59 -5.31
CA VAL A 169 28.99 -1.35 -5.80
C VAL A 169 28.42 -2.23 -4.71
N ARG A 170 29.26 -2.95 -3.97
CA ARG A 170 28.84 -3.80 -2.85
C ARG A 170 28.15 -2.98 -1.75
N GLN A 171 28.68 -1.81 -1.39
CA GLN A 171 28.07 -0.96 -0.36
C GLN A 171 26.70 -0.38 -0.80
N ILE A 172 26.55 -0.02 -2.08
CA ILE A 172 25.26 0.41 -2.65
C ILE A 172 24.25 -0.73 -2.58
N ILE A 173 24.66 -1.93 -3.01
CA ILE A 173 23.83 -3.13 -2.95
C ILE A 173 23.45 -3.48 -1.50
N GLU A 174 24.41 -3.48 -0.57
CA GLU A 174 24.18 -3.81 0.85
C GLU A 174 23.24 -2.81 1.54
N ARG A 175 23.34 -1.50 1.24
CA ARG A 175 22.42 -0.49 1.78
C ARG A 175 20.99 -0.64 1.25
N GLN A 176 20.83 -1.10 0.03
CA GLN A 176 19.52 -1.35 -0.59
C GLN A 176 18.95 -2.74 -0.25
N GLN A 177 19.74 -3.61 0.40
CA GLN A 177 19.36 -4.95 0.82
C GLN A 177 18.80 -5.03 2.26
N GLY A 178 18.91 -3.96 3.05
CA GLY A 178 18.55 -4.01 4.47
C GLY A 178 17.05 -3.83 4.74
N ASP A 179 16.22 -4.86 4.52
CA ASP A 179 14.93 -4.97 5.22
C ASP A 179 15.11 -5.80 6.48
N SER A 180 14.62 -5.33 7.62
CA SER A 180 14.82 -6.03 8.91
C SER A 180 13.87 -7.22 9.10
N TYR A 181 12.88 -7.38 8.22
CA TYR A 181 11.80 -8.36 8.34
C TYR A 181 11.78 -9.38 7.19
N ALA A 182 12.44 -9.10 6.07
CA ALA A 182 12.48 -9.94 4.89
C ALA A 182 13.90 -10.02 4.30
N VAL A 183 14.20 -11.11 3.59
CA VAL A 183 15.48 -11.25 2.86
C VAL A 183 15.49 -10.31 1.66
N GLU A 184 14.35 -10.19 0.98
CA GLU A 184 14.13 -9.21 -0.08
C GLU A 184 12.75 -8.56 0.07
N THR A 185 12.62 -7.35 -0.48
CA THR A 185 11.31 -6.69 -0.68
C THR A 185 11.12 -6.31 -2.14
N MET A 186 9.87 -6.25 -2.57
CA MET A 186 9.48 -5.99 -3.95
C MET A 186 8.07 -5.42 -4.06
N MET A 187 7.75 -4.88 -5.23
CA MET A 187 6.40 -4.51 -5.60
C MET A 187 5.89 -5.49 -6.65
N ILE A 188 4.71 -6.07 -6.43
CA ILE A 188 4.06 -7.00 -7.35
C ILE A 188 2.69 -6.41 -7.69
N LYS A 189 2.45 -6.08 -8.97
CA LYS A 189 1.16 -5.55 -9.45
C LYS A 189 0.59 -4.41 -8.57
N GLY A 190 1.44 -3.48 -8.13
CA GLY A 190 0.99 -2.37 -7.28
C GLY A 190 0.95 -2.65 -5.78
N TRP A 191 1.50 -3.77 -5.28
CA TRP A 191 1.44 -4.14 -3.87
C TRP A 191 2.82 -4.45 -3.30
N PRO A 192 3.11 -4.06 -2.05
CA PRO A 192 4.40 -4.33 -1.41
C PRO A 192 4.45 -5.74 -0.83
N PHE A 193 5.55 -6.45 -1.10
CA PHE A 193 5.81 -7.81 -0.63
C PHE A 193 7.19 -7.95 -0.01
N GLY A 194 7.29 -8.87 0.95
CA GLY A 194 8.53 -9.45 1.43
C GLY A 194 8.72 -10.84 0.83
N ALA A 195 9.98 -11.25 0.71
CA ALA A 195 10.36 -12.59 0.28
C ALA A 195 11.46 -13.17 1.18
N GLY A 196 11.52 -14.49 1.27
CA GLY A 196 12.54 -15.19 2.03
C GLY A 196 12.24 -16.67 2.21
N ALA A 197 12.95 -17.30 3.15
CA ALA A 197 12.84 -18.72 3.41
C ALA A 197 11.45 -19.12 3.95
N GLY A 198 10.84 -20.10 3.29
CA GLY A 198 9.65 -20.83 3.71
C GLY A 198 9.99 -22.09 4.49
N GLU A 199 9.06 -23.04 4.52
CA GLU A 199 9.30 -24.36 5.12
C GLU A 199 10.23 -25.20 4.22
N GLY A 200 11.18 -25.90 4.83
CA GLY A 200 12.20 -26.66 4.09
C GLY A 200 13.13 -25.77 3.29
N SER A 201 13.37 -26.12 2.02
CA SER A 201 14.19 -25.36 1.08
C SER A 201 13.37 -24.47 0.13
N SER A 202 12.10 -24.18 0.46
CA SER A 202 11.23 -23.35 -0.36
C SER A 202 11.49 -21.85 -0.14
N GLU A 203 11.25 -21.05 -1.17
CA GLU A 203 11.17 -19.60 -1.07
C GLU A 203 9.71 -19.19 -1.14
N VAL A 204 9.33 -18.25 -0.27
CA VAL A 204 7.95 -17.75 -0.17
C VAL A 204 7.93 -16.24 -0.23
N VAL A 205 6.77 -15.72 -0.65
CA VAL A 205 6.43 -14.31 -0.72
C VAL A 205 5.21 -14.02 0.15
N TRP A 206 5.14 -12.84 0.76
CA TRP A 206 4.03 -12.42 1.60
C TRP A 206 3.78 -10.91 1.50
N PRO A 207 2.51 -10.46 1.52
CA PRO A 207 2.20 -9.03 1.62
C PRO A 207 2.74 -8.46 2.94
N VAL A 208 3.15 -7.20 2.94
CA VAL A 208 3.72 -6.55 4.14
C VAL A 208 2.77 -5.56 4.79
N HIS A 209 2.78 -5.46 6.12
CA HIS A 209 1.89 -4.61 6.93
C HIS A 209 2.25 -3.12 6.87
N CYS A 210 2.21 -2.52 5.69
CA CYS A 210 2.38 -1.07 5.52
C CYS A 210 1.17 -0.27 6.00
N TYR A 211 1.35 1.04 6.17
CA TYR A 211 0.25 1.97 6.47
C TYR A 211 -0.90 1.82 5.46
N GLY A 212 -2.14 1.79 5.96
CA GLY A 212 -3.34 1.61 5.14
C GLY A 212 -3.60 0.18 4.65
N MET A 213 -2.72 -0.79 4.95
CA MET A 213 -2.99 -2.19 4.64
C MET A 213 -4.09 -2.74 5.55
N VAL A 214 -5.00 -3.51 4.97
CA VAL A 214 -6.15 -4.12 5.65
C VAL A 214 -5.86 -5.59 5.90
N GLY A 215 -5.96 -6.01 7.16
CA GLY A 215 -5.79 -7.40 7.58
C GLY A 215 -7.01 -7.96 8.28
N VAL A 216 -6.97 -9.26 8.55
CA VAL A 216 -8.06 -10.01 9.19
C VAL A 216 -7.82 -10.13 10.69
N GLY A 217 -8.77 -9.64 11.47
CA GLY A 217 -8.82 -9.91 12.91
C GLY A 217 -9.11 -11.39 13.16
N ARG A 218 -8.43 -11.96 14.15
CA ARG A 218 -8.58 -13.37 14.53
C ARG A 218 -8.33 -13.57 16.01
N GLY A 219 -8.84 -14.67 16.54
CA GLY A 219 -8.48 -15.15 17.86
C GLY A 219 -7.08 -15.75 17.89
N MET A 220 -6.82 -16.56 18.93
CA MET A 220 -5.54 -17.25 19.09
C MET A 220 -5.36 -18.36 18.04
N SER A 221 -4.12 -18.55 17.61
CA SER A 221 -3.73 -19.68 16.76
C SER A 221 -4.26 -21.01 17.33
N PRO A 222 -4.80 -21.90 16.49
CA PRO A 222 -4.72 -21.90 15.02
C PRO A 222 -5.89 -21.19 14.30
N ASP A 223 -6.70 -20.38 14.99
CA ASP A 223 -7.68 -19.54 14.30
C ASP A 223 -6.96 -18.60 13.32
N THR A 224 -7.50 -18.46 12.11
CA THR A 224 -6.96 -17.58 11.06
C THR A 224 -7.93 -16.46 10.68
N GLY A 225 -9.08 -16.41 11.34
CA GLY A 225 -10.14 -15.44 11.12
C GLY A 225 -10.93 -15.70 9.83
N SER A 226 -12.22 -15.40 9.87
CA SER A 226 -13.12 -15.62 8.72
C SER A 226 -13.12 -14.48 7.70
N GLY A 227 -12.57 -13.31 8.07
CA GLY A 227 -12.74 -12.04 7.37
C GLY A 227 -13.89 -11.17 7.91
N ALA A 228 -14.59 -11.63 8.94
CA ALA A 228 -15.65 -10.87 9.63
C ALA A 228 -15.07 -9.69 10.44
N GLU A 229 -13.97 -9.91 11.14
CA GLU A 229 -13.21 -8.88 11.83
C GLU A 229 -12.08 -8.41 10.91
N LEU A 230 -11.92 -7.10 10.74
CA LEU A 230 -10.90 -6.52 9.88
C LEU A 230 -10.23 -5.35 10.59
N TYR A 231 -9.00 -5.05 10.23
CA TYR A 231 -8.30 -3.88 10.71
C TYR A 231 -7.53 -3.19 9.59
N THR A 232 -7.22 -1.92 9.78
CA THR A 232 -6.26 -1.19 8.94
C THR A 232 -5.11 -0.67 9.79
N VAL A 233 -3.91 -0.71 9.24
CA VAL A 233 -2.73 -0.08 9.87
C VAL A 233 -2.86 1.44 9.78
N ILE A 234 -2.74 2.13 10.92
CA ILE A 234 -2.88 3.61 11.02
C ILE A 234 -1.61 4.32 11.50
N GLY A 235 -0.49 3.60 11.63
CA GLY A 235 0.77 4.15 12.13
C GLY A 235 1.99 3.52 11.48
N HIS A 236 3.08 3.42 12.24
CA HIS A 236 4.28 2.70 11.83
C HIS A 236 3.90 1.26 11.46
N ALA A 237 4.39 0.81 10.30
CA ALA A 237 4.18 -0.53 9.78
C ALA A 237 4.52 -1.60 10.84
N PRO A 238 3.53 -2.38 11.34
CA PRO A 238 3.77 -3.43 12.32
C PRO A 238 4.24 -4.71 11.63
N ARG A 239 5.42 -4.65 11.00
CA ARG A 239 5.98 -5.73 10.17
C ARG A 239 6.25 -7.05 10.92
N HIS A 240 6.14 -7.07 12.25
CA HIS A 240 6.13 -8.31 13.03
C HIS A 240 4.85 -9.15 12.82
N LEU A 241 3.80 -8.57 12.25
CA LEU A 241 2.58 -9.28 11.85
C LEU A 241 2.70 -9.98 10.49
N ASP A 242 3.72 -9.63 9.69
CA ASP A 242 4.00 -10.30 8.43
C ASP A 242 4.11 -11.81 8.66
N ARG A 243 3.50 -12.62 7.77
CA ARG A 243 3.42 -14.09 7.85
C ARG A 243 2.67 -14.66 9.06
N ASN A 244 2.09 -13.82 9.91
CA ASN A 244 1.38 -14.24 11.12
C ASN A 244 -0.11 -13.89 11.08
N ILE A 245 -0.48 -12.88 10.29
CA ILE A 245 -1.85 -12.41 10.08
C ILE A 245 -2.06 -12.17 8.59
N ALA A 246 -3.25 -12.53 8.07
CA ALA A 246 -3.60 -12.32 6.69
C ALA A 246 -3.80 -10.83 6.37
N LEU A 247 -3.22 -10.39 5.25
CA LEU A 247 -3.51 -9.10 4.62
C LEU A 247 -4.41 -9.31 3.39
N VAL A 248 -5.56 -8.67 3.40
CA VAL A 248 -6.64 -8.89 2.43
C VAL A 248 -6.91 -7.69 1.53
N GLY A 249 -6.23 -6.57 1.77
CA GLY A 249 -6.43 -5.37 0.97
C GLY A 249 -5.66 -4.16 1.46
N ARG A 250 -6.05 -2.98 0.97
CA ARG A 250 -5.57 -1.66 1.40
C ARG A 250 -6.65 -0.60 1.26
N ILE A 251 -6.58 0.44 2.08
CA ILE A 251 -7.39 1.64 1.90
C ILE A 251 -6.83 2.45 0.72
N VAL A 252 -7.68 2.75 -0.26
CA VAL A 252 -7.33 3.59 -1.42
C VAL A 252 -7.95 4.98 -1.37
N SER A 253 -8.92 5.20 -0.47
CA SER A 253 -9.55 6.50 -0.23
C SER A 253 -10.26 6.52 1.13
N GLY A 254 -10.29 7.69 1.79
CA GLY A 254 -11.00 7.89 3.07
C GLY A 254 -10.22 7.43 4.31
N MET A 255 -8.89 7.30 4.22
CA MET A 255 -8.04 6.83 5.33
C MET A 255 -8.09 7.76 6.55
N GLU A 256 -8.29 9.05 6.33
CA GLU A 256 -8.50 10.07 7.36
C GLU A 256 -9.69 9.77 8.26
N HIS A 257 -10.75 9.15 7.73
CA HIS A 257 -11.94 8.80 8.52
C HIS A 257 -11.72 7.65 9.51
N LEU A 258 -10.61 6.91 9.37
CA LEU A 258 -10.22 5.83 10.27
C LEU A 258 -9.05 6.25 11.18
N SER A 259 -7.99 6.81 10.59
CA SER A 259 -6.77 7.16 11.33
C SER A 259 -6.93 8.29 12.35
N SER A 260 -7.94 9.15 12.17
CA SER A 260 -8.21 10.27 13.09
C SER A 260 -9.17 9.91 14.22
N LEU A 261 -9.64 8.67 14.32
CA LEU A 261 -10.60 8.27 15.35
C LEU A 261 -10.00 8.38 16.77
N PRO A 262 -10.82 8.68 17.78
CA PRO A 262 -10.40 8.67 19.19
C PRO A 262 -9.80 7.31 19.57
N ARG A 263 -8.75 7.30 20.38
CA ARG A 263 -8.08 6.05 20.79
C ARG A 263 -8.87 5.41 21.92
N GLY A 264 -9.02 4.08 21.90
CA GLY A 264 -9.65 3.37 23.02
C GLY A 264 -8.70 3.28 24.22
N SER A 265 -9.23 3.42 25.43
CA SER A 265 -8.45 3.30 26.67
C SER A 265 -8.44 1.88 27.26
N GLY A 266 -9.26 0.97 26.73
CA GLY A 266 -9.35 -0.42 27.16
C GLY A 266 -8.17 -1.28 26.71
N ALA A 267 -8.22 -2.57 27.04
CA ALA A 267 -7.17 -3.52 26.70
C ALA A 267 -6.89 -3.48 25.19
N LEU A 268 -5.61 -3.47 24.79
CA LEU A 268 -5.19 -3.43 23.38
C LEU A 268 -5.79 -2.27 22.56
N GLY A 269 -6.33 -1.23 23.20
CA GLY A 269 -7.00 -0.11 22.53
C GLY A 269 -8.48 -0.35 22.15
N PHE A 270 -9.13 -1.37 22.71
CA PHE A 270 -10.59 -1.51 22.63
C PHE A 270 -11.28 -0.32 23.32
N TYR A 271 -12.42 0.09 22.80
CA TYR A 271 -13.29 1.02 23.52
C TYR A 271 -13.97 0.29 24.68
N THR A 272 -13.80 0.82 25.88
CA THR A 272 -14.45 0.35 27.11
C THR A 272 -15.97 0.56 27.05
N SER A 273 -16.69 0.03 28.04
CA SER A 273 -18.13 0.28 28.19
C SER A 273 -18.47 1.77 28.35
N GLU A 274 -17.60 2.55 29.00
CA GLU A 274 -17.73 4.01 29.15
C GLU A 274 -17.47 4.78 27.84
N GLU A 275 -16.78 4.16 26.88
CA GLU A 275 -16.43 4.73 25.57
C GLU A 275 -17.33 4.21 24.44
N THR A 276 -18.51 3.67 24.77
CA THR A 276 -19.42 3.09 23.76
C THR A 276 -19.81 4.10 22.68
N ASP A 277 -19.97 5.38 23.03
CA ASP A 277 -20.31 6.46 22.11
C ASP A 277 -19.16 6.82 21.14
N GLU A 278 -17.92 6.40 21.43
CA GLU A 278 -16.76 6.60 20.54
C GLU A 278 -16.71 5.55 19.41
N ARG A 279 -17.46 4.44 19.55
CA ARG A 279 -17.56 3.40 18.51
C ARG A 279 -18.23 3.98 17.28
N THR A 280 -17.44 4.22 16.23
CA THR A 280 -17.98 4.72 14.96
C THR A 280 -18.80 3.62 14.27
N PRO A 281 -20.13 3.82 14.06
CA PRO A 281 -20.94 2.83 13.38
C PRO A 281 -20.58 2.72 11.90
N ILE A 282 -20.54 1.50 11.39
CA ILE A 282 -20.45 1.20 9.96
C ILE A 282 -21.87 0.95 9.46
N ARG A 283 -22.35 1.85 8.61
CA ARG A 283 -23.70 1.77 8.04
C ARG A 283 -23.81 0.65 7.03
N SER A 284 -22.78 0.49 6.20
CA SER A 284 -22.70 -0.58 5.21
C SER A 284 -21.29 -0.82 4.71
N ILE A 285 -21.03 -2.03 4.25
CA ILE A 285 -19.90 -2.36 3.37
C ILE A 285 -20.46 -3.11 2.16
N ARG A 286 -20.14 -2.65 0.95
CA ARG A 286 -20.64 -3.22 -0.31
C ARG A 286 -19.49 -3.49 -1.27
N VAL A 287 -19.59 -4.56 -2.06
CA VAL A 287 -18.71 -4.75 -3.22
C VAL A 287 -19.12 -3.72 -4.28
N ALA A 288 -18.17 -2.96 -4.82
CA ALA A 288 -18.48 -1.84 -5.69
C ALA A 288 -19.17 -2.27 -6.99
N SER A 289 -18.84 -3.45 -7.53
CA SER A 289 -19.51 -4.01 -8.72
C SER A 289 -21.01 -4.25 -8.53
N ASP A 290 -21.46 -4.42 -7.28
CA ASP A 290 -22.87 -4.65 -6.94
C ASP A 290 -23.65 -3.33 -6.72
N LEU A 291 -22.98 -2.18 -6.72
CA LEU A 291 -23.60 -0.86 -6.61
C LEU A 291 -24.16 -0.39 -7.97
N PRO A 292 -25.16 0.52 -7.96
CA PRO A 292 -25.57 1.21 -9.19
C PRO A 292 -24.38 1.86 -9.88
N ALA A 293 -24.30 1.80 -11.22
CA ALA A 293 -23.15 2.27 -11.98
C ALA A 293 -22.72 3.72 -11.65
N ALA A 294 -23.67 4.60 -11.32
CA ALA A 294 -23.41 5.98 -10.93
C ALA A 294 -22.75 6.14 -9.54
N GLU A 295 -22.84 5.12 -8.69
CA GLU A 295 -22.28 5.09 -7.33
C GLU A 295 -20.96 4.32 -7.26
N GLN A 296 -20.58 3.61 -8.34
CA GLN A 296 -19.35 2.83 -8.39
C GLN A 296 -18.13 3.76 -8.41
N PRO A 297 -17.29 3.76 -7.35
CA PRO A 297 -16.02 4.46 -7.44
C PRO A 297 -15.13 3.81 -8.49
N ARG A 298 -14.38 4.65 -9.22
CA ARG A 298 -13.38 4.21 -10.20
C ARG A 298 -12.02 4.67 -9.75
N PHE A 299 -11.09 3.73 -9.63
CA PHE A 299 -9.72 4.00 -9.24
C PHE A 299 -8.75 3.30 -10.18
N GLU A 300 -7.58 3.88 -10.31
CA GLU A 300 -6.44 3.32 -11.01
C GLU A 300 -5.17 3.50 -10.19
N TYR A 301 -4.23 2.58 -10.35
CA TYR A 301 -2.93 2.62 -9.70
C TYR A 301 -1.83 2.78 -10.74
N LEU A 302 -0.78 3.51 -10.38
CA LEU A 302 0.40 3.61 -11.24
C LEU A 302 1.09 2.24 -11.29
N SER A 303 1.24 1.68 -12.48
CA SER A 303 1.87 0.39 -12.71
C SER A 303 3.28 0.38 -12.11
N THR A 304 3.55 -0.57 -11.24
CA THR A 304 4.87 -0.72 -10.60
C THR A 304 5.94 -1.26 -11.52
N GLU A 305 5.57 -1.67 -12.74
CA GLU A 305 6.47 -2.09 -13.81
C GLU A 305 6.87 -0.92 -14.73
N SER A 306 6.25 0.24 -14.55
CA SER A 306 6.49 1.42 -15.38
C SER A 306 7.82 2.12 -15.07
N GLU A 307 8.37 2.81 -16.07
CA GLU A 307 9.54 3.67 -15.88
C GLU A 307 9.21 4.84 -14.92
N THR A 308 7.98 5.36 -14.98
CA THR A 308 7.56 6.43 -14.07
C THR A 308 7.56 5.98 -12.61
N PHE A 309 7.07 4.76 -12.33
CA PHE A 309 7.12 4.23 -10.96
C PHE A 309 8.57 4.01 -10.48
N ALA A 310 9.46 3.52 -11.36
CA ALA A 310 10.87 3.37 -11.03
C ALA A 310 11.53 4.70 -10.64
N ARG A 311 11.29 5.76 -11.44
CA ARG A 311 11.75 7.13 -11.13
C ARG A 311 11.15 7.66 -9.83
N TYR A 312 9.86 7.41 -9.60
CA TYR A 312 9.16 7.79 -8.37
C TYR A 312 9.77 7.12 -7.14
N ALA A 313 10.01 5.80 -7.20
CA ALA A 313 10.59 5.04 -6.10
C ALA A 313 12.03 5.49 -5.79
N GLU A 314 12.82 5.81 -6.82
CA GLU A 314 14.16 6.40 -6.67
C GLU A 314 14.07 7.75 -5.96
N ALA A 315 13.19 8.65 -6.41
CA ALA A 315 13.03 9.97 -5.80
C ALA A 315 12.50 9.91 -4.36
N ARG A 316 11.71 8.87 -4.01
CA ARG A 316 11.31 8.59 -2.62
C ARG A 316 12.49 8.15 -1.76
N ALA A 317 13.39 7.33 -2.30
CA ALA A 317 14.60 6.89 -1.60
C ALA A 317 15.66 8.01 -1.51
N ASN A 318 15.72 8.89 -2.51
CA ASN A 318 16.75 9.91 -2.64
C ASN A 318 16.14 11.23 -3.13
N ARG A 319 15.61 12.01 -2.20
CA ARG A 319 15.23 13.39 -2.50
C ARG A 319 16.47 14.23 -2.83
N ARG A 320 16.46 14.86 -4.01
CA ARG A 320 17.59 15.62 -4.58
C ARG A 320 17.25 17.08 -4.89
N ASP A 321 16.03 17.52 -4.58
CA ASP A 321 15.66 18.93 -4.72
C ASP A 321 16.45 19.80 -3.72
N PRO A 322 16.61 21.12 -3.98
CA PRO A 322 17.50 21.99 -3.19
C PRO A 322 17.23 22.06 -1.68
N PHE A 323 16.07 21.58 -1.23
CA PHE A 323 15.75 21.44 0.19
C PHE A 323 16.62 20.36 0.89
N PHE A 324 17.01 19.31 0.18
CA PHE A 324 17.72 18.15 0.75
C PHE A 324 19.23 18.25 0.49
N ILE A 325 20.00 18.51 1.56
CA ILE A 325 21.47 18.62 1.49
C ILE A 325 22.12 17.23 1.31
N VAL A 326 21.56 16.19 1.96
CA VAL A 326 22.09 14.82 1.94
C VAL A 326 20.96 13.84 1.63
N PRO A 327 20.99 13.13 0.48
CA PRO A 327 20.06 12.06 0.19
C PRO A 327 20.19 10.89 1.16
N ALA A 328 19.09 10.21 1.47
CA ALA A 328 19.07 9.11 2.45
C ALA A 328 19.80 7.84 1.97
N GLY A 329 19.81 7.58 0.66
CA GLY A 329 20.44 6.40 0.08
C GLY A 329 19.56 5.15 0.06
N GLY A 330 18.27 5.27 0.41
CA GLY A 330 17.32 4.16 0.49
C GLY A 330 15.98 4.57 1.10
N ALA A 331 14.97 3.74 0.91
CA ALA A 331 13.68 3.86 1.58
C ALA A 331 13.16 2.47 1.97
N ASP A 332 12.56 2.37 3.15
CA ASP A 332 11.74 1.22 3.55
C ASP A 332 10.60 1.02 2.53
N ILE A 333 10.23 -0.23 2.25
CA ILE A 333 9.20 -0.56 1.25
C ILE A 333 7.85 0.12 1.55
N CYS A 334 7.50 0.27 2.83
CA CYS A 334 6.28 0.95 3.26
C CYS A 334 6.35 2.48 3.14
N ASN A 335 7.54 3.03 2.88
CA ASN A 335 7.74 4.45 2.58
C ASN A 335 7.72 4.74 1.06
N ILE A 336 7.43 3.75 0.23
CA ILE A 336 7.22 3.89 -1.23
C ILE A 336 5.77 3.52 -1.56
N PRO A 337 4.77 4.34 -1.16
CA PRO A 337 3.38 4.00 -1.42
C PRO A 337 3.11 4.01 -2.93
N VAL A 338 2.38 3.02 -3.43
CA VAL A 338 1.97 2.98 -4.83
C VAL A 338 0.93 4.07 -5.09
N PRO A 339 1.17 5.00 -6.03
CA PRO A 339 0.19 6.04 -6.34
C PRO A 339 -1.13 5.45 -6.82
N VAL A 340 -2.22 5.93 -6.23
CA VAL A 340 -3.60 5.59 -6.63
C VAL A 340 -4.34 6.90 -6.84
N ARG A 341 -5.17 6.97 -7.89
CA ARG A 341 -6.02 8.13 -8.17
C ARG A 341 -7.41 7.70 -8.61
N THR A 342 -8.37 8.61 -8.52
CA THR A 342 -9.68 8.40 -9.14
C THR A 342 -9.51 8.38 -10.66
N SER A 343 -10.08 7.38 -11.33
CA SER A 343 -10.06 7.32 -12.78
C SER A 343 -10.90 8.47 -13.36
N PRO A 344 -10.49 9.07 -14.49
CA PRO A 344 -11.32 10.03 -15.22
C PRO A 344 -12.69 9.42 -15.57
N ALA A 345 -13.74 10.24 -15.58
CA ALA A 345 -15.00 9.84 -16.19
C ALA A 345 -14.81 9.73 -17.71
N ASP A 346 -15.38 8.69 -18.33
CA ASP A 346 -15.35 8.48 -19.79
C ASP A 346 -16.08 9.58 -20.56
#